data_AF-A0A3D3G2L7-F1
#
_entry.id   AF-A0A3D3G2L7-F1
#
_cell.length_a   1.000
_cell.length_b   1.000
_cell.length_c   1.000
_cell.angle_alpha   90.00
_cell.angle_beta   90.00
_cell.angle_gamma   90.00
#
_symmetry.space_group_name_H-M   'P 1'
#
loop_
_entity.id
_entity.type
_entity.pdbx_description
1 polymer ?
#
loop_
_entity_poly.entity_id
_entity_poly.type
_entity_poly.pdbx_seq_one_letter_code
_entity_poly.pdbx_strand_id
1 'polypeptide(L)'
;MNFIQENALKYTSVKWPLIGAFLLGVIPVLLQEGINTQLIPAEYHSLILTIVLPALAYFGKKKYQPELHPEPTILGFAKLPVDSITFDEAFRRLIGHEGGYTTDRRDAGNWTGGKVGVGVLKGTKYGIAANTYPNLDIKNLSLAQAKEIYKKDWWDKLGGNGLHSAITFQLWDFAINAGKKRAIQELQQAVGVTADGIIGPKTMEAVNAHDLNDVILTLTAERLRFYTSLKTWPTWGKGWVNRVADNLKYAAQDN
;
A
#
# COMPACT_ATOMS: atom_id res chain seq x y z
N MET A 1 5.79 17.45 -26.86
CA MET A 1 5.61 17.49 -25.39
C MET A 1 7.02 17.46 -24.79
N ASN A 2 7.57 18.63 -24.43
CA ASN A 2 8.93 18.73 -23.90
C ASN A 2 8.86 18.68 -22.38
N PHE A 3 9.08 17.49 -21.81
CA PHE A 3 8.78 17.22 -20.42
C PHE A 3 9.77 17.82 -19.41
N ILE A 4 10.92 18.34 -19.84
CA ILE A 4 11.90 18.96 -18.94
C ILE A 4 12.61 20.09 -19.70
N GLN A 5 12.41 21.35 -19.30
CA GLN A 5 13.16 22.50 -19.84
C GLN A 5 14.55 22.67 -19.22
N GLU A 6 14.87 21.86 -18.20
CA GLU A 6 16.10 21.96 -17.45
C GLU A 6 17.17 20.97 -17.95
N ASN A 7 18.43 21.39 -17.93
CA ASN A 7 19.54 20.55 -18.37
C ASN A 7 19.68 19.32 -17.46
N ALA A 8 19.52 18.10 -18.01
CA ALA A 8 19.64 16.83 -17.30
C ALA A 8 21.01 16.65 -16.61
N LEU A 9 22.05 17.30 -17.14
CA LEU A 9 23.37 17.30 -16.52
C LEU A 9 23.39 18.02 -15.17
N LYS A 10 22.34 18.72 -14.72
CA LYS A 10 22.35 19.30 -13.36
C LYS A 10 22.26 18.24 -12.25
N TYR A 11 21.67 17.08 -12.54
CA TYR A 11 21.43 16.03 -11.55
C TYR A 11 22.66 15.15 -11.35
N THR A 12 23.05 14.92 -10.09
CA THR A 12 24.17 14.04 -9.73
C THR A 12 23.95 12.60 -10.19
N SER A 13 22.69 12.16 -10.24
CA SER A 13 22.27 10.86 -10.79
C SER A 13 22.54 10.70 -12.29
N VAL A 14 22.81 11.79 -13.01
CA VAL A 14 23.15 11.79 -14.44
C VAL A 14 24.65 12.10 -14.63
N LYS A 15 25.19 13.09 -13.89
CA LYS A 15 26.62 13.46 -13.96
C LYS A 15 27.55 12.30 -13.64
N TRP A 16 27.33 11.60 -12.52
CA TRP A 16 28.27 10.58 -12.04
C TRP A 16 28.31 9.32 -12.91
N PRO A 17 27.16 8.79 -13.39
CA PRO A 17 27.20 7.70 -14.36
C PRO A 17 27.88 8.08 -15.67
N LEU A 18 27.67 9.30 -16.18
CA LEU A 18 28.35 9.77 -17.40
C LEU A 18 29.87 9.86 -17.22
N ILE A 19 30.33 10.41 -16.09
CA ILE A 19 31.76 10.46 -15.76
C ILE A 19 32.32 9.04 -15.59
N GLY A 20 31.61 8.16 -14.86
CA GLY A 20 32.02 6.77 -14.67
C GLY A 20 32.14 6.01 -16.00
N ALA A 21 31.16 6.17 -16.89
CA ALA A 21 31.19 5.57 -18.23
C ALA A 21 32.36 6.10 -19.07
N PHE A 22 32.64 7.40 -19.01
CA PHE A 22 33.80 7.99 -19.69
C PHE A 22 35.12 7.43 -19.17
N LEU A 23 35.30 7.36 -17.84
CA LEU A 23 36.52 6.82 -17.23
C LEU A 23 36.69 5.33 -17.54
N LEU A 24 35.61 4.54 -17.52
CA LEU A 24 35.63 3.13 -17.91
C LEU A 24 35.89 2.92 -19.41
N GLY A 25 35.57 3.89 -20.27
CA GLY A 25 35.91 3.83 -21.69
C GLY A 25 37.35 4.23 -21.99
N VAL A 26 37.89 5.23 -21.29
CA VAL A 26 39.20 5.83 -21.61
C VAL A 26 40.36 5.17 -20.87
N ILE A 27 40.21 4.90 -19.57
CA ILE A 27 41.32 4.40 -18.74
C ILE A 27 41.82 3.02 -19.21
N PRO A 28 40.97 2.03 -19.53
CA PRO A 28 41.45 0.73 -19.99
C PRO A 28 42.24 0.83 -21.30
N VAL A 29 41.84 1.74 -22.20
CA VAL A 29 42.53 1.97 -23.48
C VAL A 29 43.91 2.56 -23.24
N LEU A 30 44.03 3.56 -22.36
CA LEU A 30 45.34 4.15 -22.02
C LEU A 30 46.27 3.16 -21.30
N LEU A 31 45.72 2.32 -20.42
CA LEU A 31 46.50 1.27 -19.75
C LEU A 31 46.98 0.21 -20.75
N GLN A 32 46.13 -0.18 -21.70
CA GLN A 32 46.50 -1.11 -22.76
C GLN A 32 47.61 -0.52 -23.65
N GLU A 33 47.54 0.77 -23.97
CA GLU A 33 48.56 1.44 -24.76
C GLU A 33 49.90 1.59 -24.01
N GLY A 34 49.86 1.87 -22.70
CA GLY A 34 51.04 1.89 -21.84
C GLY A 34 51.75 0.53 -21.77
N ILE A 35 50.98 -0.57 -21.82
CA ILE A 35 51.53 -1.94 -21.92
C ILE A 35 52.16 -2.15 -23.30
N ASN A 36 51.47 -1.77 -24.37
CA ASN A 36 51.95 -1.95 -25.75
C ASN A 36 53.26 -1.18 -26.02
N THR A 37 53.41 0.00 -25.43
CA THR A 37 54.59 0.87 -25.55
C THR A 37 55.71 0.53 -24.57
N GLN A 38 55.56 -0.54 -23.77
CA GLN A 38 56.50 -0.96 -22.72
C GLN A 38 56.74 0.09 -21.62
N LEU A 39 55.88 1.11 -21.54
CA LEU A 39 55.91 2.12 -20.48
C LEU A 39 55.44 1.53 -19.14
N ILE A 40 54.59 0.50 -19.21
CA ILE A 40 54.16 -0.32 -18.07
C ILE A 40 54.79 -1.72 -18.21
N PRO A 41 55.61 -2.17 -17.24
CA PRO A 41 56.17 -3.52 -17.25
C PRO A 41 55.08 -4.60 -17.30
N ALA A 42 55.30 -5.64 -18.10
CA ALA A 42 54.29 -6.67 -18.38
C ALA A 42 53.83 -7.45 -17.14
N GLU A 43 54.66 -7.53 -16.10
CA GLU A 43 54.33 -8.15 -14.80
C GLU A 43 53.17 -7.47 -14.07
N TYR A 44 52.89 -6.19 -14.36
CA TYR A 44 51.78 -5.45 -13.75
C TYR A 44 50.47 -5.59 -14.53
N HIS A 45 50.45 -6.25 -15.70
CA HIS A 45 49.24 -6.41 -16.52
C HIS A 45 48.11 -7.08 -15.72
N SER A 46 48.39 -8.24 -15.14
CA SER A 46 47.40 -9.00 -14.36
C SER A 46 46.92 -8.23 -13.13
N LEU A 47 47.81 -7.47 -12.48
CA LEU A 47 47.46 -6.62 -11.34
C LEU A 47 46.50 -5.50 -11.77
N ILE A 48 46.77 -4.86 -12.90
CA ILE A 48 45.95 -3.78 -13.44
C ILE A 48 44.54 -4.28 -13.79
N LEU A 49 44.42 -5.41 -14.48
CA LEU A 49 43.11 -5.96 -14.85
C LEU A 49 42.30 -6.44 -13.63
N THR A 50 42.95 -7.01 -12.63
CA THR A 50 42.26 -7.62 -11.49
C THR A 50 41.97 -6.66 -10.35
N ILE A 51 42.68 -5.53 -10.25
CA ILE A 51 42.51 -4.56 -9.17
C ILE A 51 41.97 -3.23 -9.67
N VAL A 52 42.56 -2.66 -10.73
CA VAL A 52 42.21 -1.31 -11.19
C VAL A 52 40.83 -1.30 -11.86
N LEU A 53 40.53 -2.29 -12.71
CA LEU A 53 39.22 -2.36 -13.38
C LEU A 53 38.06 -2.59 -12.39
N PRO A 54 38.14 -3.53 -11.42
CA PRO A 54 37.09 -3.66 -10.41
C PRO A 54 36.98 -2.45 -9.47
N ALA A 55 38.10 -1.78 -9.15
CA ALA A 55 38.06 -0.55 -8.37
C ALA A 55 37.35 0.60 -9.12
N LEU A 56 37.59 0.74 -10.43
CA LEU A 56 36.89 1.71 -11.28
C LEU A 56 35.40 1.39 -11.42
N ALA A 57 35.05 0.11 -11.59
CA ALA A 57 33.67 -0.35 -11.60
C ALA A 57 32.97 -0.11 -10.26
N TYR A 58 33.68 -0.27 -9.14
CA TYR A 58 33.20 0.04 -7.80
C TYR A 58 32.98 1.55 -7.60
N PHE A 59 33.85 2.41 -8.16
CA PHE A 59 33.62 3.86 -8.19
C PHE A 59 32.39 4.27 -9.01
N GLY A 60 32.11 3.54 -10.10
CA GLY A 60 30.88 3.69 -10.89
C GLY A 60 29.62 3.16 -10.20
N LYS A 61 29.77 2.29 -9.19
CA LYS A 61 28.66 1.75 -8.39
C LYS A 61 28.12 2.83 -7.45
N LYS A 62 27.16 3.59 -7.97
CA LYS A 62 26.13 4.39 -7.28
C LYS A 62 26.48 4.81 -5.83
N LYS A 63 27.38 5.79 -5.67
CA LYS A 63 27.72 6.34 -4.33
C LYS A 63 26.61 7.18 -3.68
N TYR A 64 25.47 7.42 -4.32
CA TYR A 64 24.34 8.05 -3.62
C TYR A 64 23.04 7.89 -4.41
N GLN A 65 22.16 7.00 -3.94
CA GLN A 65 20.73 7.24 -4.02
C GLN A 65 20.41 7.82 -2.64
N PRO A 66 19.93 9.07 -2.49
CA PRO A 66 19.35 9.45 -1.20
C PRO A 66 18.31 8.37 -0.89
N GLU A 67 18.40 7.78 0.30
CA GLU A 67 17.42 6.79 0.76
C GLU A 67 16.03 7.37 0.51
N LEU A 68 15.29 6.80 -0.43
CA LEU A 68 13.88 7.17 -0.60
C LEU A 68 13.02 6.61 0.52
N HIS A 69 13.58 5.81 1.43
CA HIS A 69 12.86 5.21 2.54
C HIS A 69 13.82 5.00 3.72
N PRO A 70 13.52 5.49 4.93
CA PRO A 70 14.11 4.95 6.14
C PRO A 70 13.51 3.57 6.37
N GLU A 71 14.30 2.52 6.23
CA GLU A 71 13.98 1.15 6.66
C GLU A 71 15.30 0.49 7.11
N PRO A 72 15.35 -0.60 7.91
CA PRO A 72 14.26 -1.38 8.56
C PRO A 72 14.59 -1.88 9.99
N THR A 73 13.60 -2.25 10.83
CA THR A 73 13.77 -3.43 11.73
C THR A 73 12.42 -3.97 12.23
N ILE A 74 11.87 -5.00 11.58
CA ILE A 74 11.18 -6.09 12.29
C ILE A 74 11.68 -7.42 11.68
N LEU A 75 12.02 -8.33 12.59
CA LEU A 75 12.60 -9.67 12.41
C LEU A 75 12.25 -10.36 11.09
N GLY A 76 13.31 -10.77 10.38
CA GLY A 76 13.23 -11.39 9.09
C GLY A 76 12.45 -12.70 9.12
N PHE A 77 11.28 -12.71 8.48
CA PHE A 77 10.91 -13.58 7.37
C PHE A 77 9.87 -12.80 6.54
N ALA A 78 10.02 -12.82 5.22
CA ALA A 78 9.27 -12.07 4.21
C ALA A 78 9.62 -10.57 4.10
N LYS A 79 10.39 -10.22 3.06
CA LYS A 79 10.20 -8.94 2.38
C LYS A 79 8.70 -8.85 2.04
N LEU A 80 8.02 -7.79 2.46
CA LEU A 80 6.72 -7.46 1.86
C LEU A 80 6.94 -7.43 0.34
N PRO A 81 6.16 -8.19 -0.47
CA PRO A 81 6.32 -8.15 -1.90
C PRO A 81 6.16 -6.70 -2.39
N VAL A 82 6.84 -6.38 -3.48
CA VAL A 82 6.76 -5.07 -4.16
C VAL A 82 5.31 -4.71 -4.51
N ASP A 83 4.43 -5.72 -4.47
CA ASP A 83 3.04 -5.75 -4.85
C ASP A 83 2.08 -5.57 -3.65
N SER A 84 2.57 -5.13 -2.50
CA SER A 84 1.75 -4.95 -1.28
C SER A 84 1.45 -3.48 -0.98
N ILE A 85 0.16 -3.15 -0.84
CA ILE A 85 -0.28 -1.80 -0.43
C ILE A 85 0.12 -1.50 1.01
N THR A 86 0.69 -0.31 1.25
CA THR A 86 1.02 0.17 2.59
C THR A 86 -0.22 0.72 3.30
N PHE A 87 -0.21 0.73 4.64
CA PHE A 87 -1.30 1.33 5.42
C PHE A 87 -1.57 2.80 5.01
N ASP A 88 -0.51 3.56 4.77
CA ASP A 88 -0.62 4.98 4.42
C ASP A 88 -1.33 5.20 3.10
N GLU A 89 -1.01 4.37 2.10
CA GLU A 89 -1.66 4.40 0.80
C GLU A 89 -3.11 3.88 0.89
N ALA A 90 -3.34 2.80 1.64
CA ALA A 90 -4.68 2.27 1.92
C ALA A 90 -5.57 3.31 2.60
N PHE A 91 -5.05 4.02 3.60
CA PHE A 91 -5.75 5.08 4.32
C PHE A 91 -6.07 6.27 3.39
N ARG A 92 -5.12 6.67 2.53
CA ARG A 92 -5.34 7.71 1.53
C ARG A 92 -6.47 7.35 0.57
N ARG A 93 -6.49 6.11 0.06
CA ARG A 93 -7.56 5.60 -0.82
C ARG A 93 -8.91 5.51 -0.10
N LEU A 94 -8.92 5.09 1.17
CA LEU A 94 -10.14 4.94 1.94
C LEU A 94 -10.85 6.27 2.20
N ILE A 95 -10.12 7.25 2.73
CA ILE A 95 -10.68 8.56 3.14
C ILE A 95 -11.07 9.40 1.92
N GLY A 96 -10.37 9.24 0.79
CA GLY A 96 -10.61 10.04 -0.41
C GLY A 96 -10.33 11.54 -0.17
N HIS A 97 -10.98 12.40 -0.95
CA HIS A 97 -10.82 13.85 -0.89
C HIS A 97 -11.81 14.55 0.06
N GLU A 98 -12.84 13.86 0.56
CA GLU A 98 -13.89 14.45 1.41
C GLU A 98 -14.20 13.58 2.63
N GLY A 99 -13.65 13.98 3.78
CA GLY A 99 -13.85 13.34 5.09
C GLY A 99 -14.55 14.25 6.10
N GLY A 100 -15.44 15.13 5.62
CA GLY A 100 -16.07 16.18 6.41
C GLY A 100 -16.87 15.68 7.63
N TYR A 101 -17.09 16.58 8.58
CA TYR A 101 -17.92 16.32 9.75
C TYR A 101 -19.40 16.47 9.41
N THR A 102 -20.22 15.50 9.80
CA THR A 102 -21.68 15.54 9.65
C THR A 102 -22.37 15.21 10.97
N THR A 103 -23.53 15.83 11.18
CA THR A 103 -24.46 15.56 12.29
C THR A 103 -25.89 15.36 11.79
N ASP A 104 -26.05 14.85 10.56
CA ASP A 104 -27.39 14.53 10.05
C ASP A 104 -28.12 13.61 11.05
N ARG A 105 -29.22 14.12 11.60
CA ARG A 105 -30.02 13.43 12.63
C ARG A 105 -30.68 12.17 12.09
N ARG A 106 -30.87 12.07 10.78
CA ARG A 106 -31.50 10.92 10.11
C ARG A 106 -30.53 9.75 9.95
N ASP A 107 -29.23 10.00 10.11
CA ASP A 107 -28.21 8.97 10.07
C ASP A 107 -28.00 8.37 11.46
N ALA A 108 -28.32 7.08 11.59
CA ALA A 108 -28.14 6.32 12.83
C ALA A 108 -26.67 6.26 13.29
N GLY A 109 -25.69 6.38 12.37
CA GLY A 109 -24.26 6.38 12.69
C GLY A 109 -23.82 7.59 13.52
N ASN A 110 -24.51 8.72 13.37
CA ASN A 110 -24.22 9.96 14.11
C ASN A 110 -24.66 9.92 15.58
N TRP A 111 -25.43 8.90 15.97
CA TRP A 111 -25.93 8.70 17.32
C TRP A 111 -25.12 7.63 18.06
N THR A 112 -24.73 7.88 19.31
CA THR A 112 -23.96 6.90 20.09
C THR A 112 -24.70 5.59 20.33
N GLY A 113 -26.04 5.58 20.27
CA GLY A 113 -26.85 4.37 20.40
C GLY A 113 -27.06 3.57 19.12
N GLY A 114 -26.48 4.00 17.98
CA GLY A 114 -26.57 3.30 16.70
C GLY A 114 -27.98 3.22 16.10
N LYS A 115 -28.92 4.03 16.62
CA LYS A 115 -30.29 4.20 16.11
C LYS A 115 -30.63 5.68 16.18
N VAL A 116 -31.43 6.15 15.22
CA VAL A 116 -31.91 7.53 15.18
C VAL A 116 -32.60 7.88 16.50
N GLY A 117 -32.14 8.95 17.16
CA GLY A 117 -32.70 9.45 18.41
C GLY A 117 -32.25 8.72 19.68
N VAL A 118 -31.37 7.71 19.58
CA VAL A 118 -30.91 6.93 20.74
C VAL A 118 -29.48 7.33 21.11
N GLY A 119 -29.29 7.86 22.32
CA GLY A 119 -27.99 8.33 22.80
C GLY A 119 -27.70 9.78 22.40
N VAL A 120 -26.42 10.14 22.31
CA VAL A 120 -25.96 11.51 22.01
C VAL A 120 -25.63 11.62 20.53
N LEU A 121 -26.07 12.70 19.89
CA LEU A 121 -25.69 13.03 18.52
C LEU A 121 -24.27 13.62 18.52
N LYS A 122 -23.26 12.77 18.26
CA LYS A 122 -21.85 13.19 18.17
C LYS A 122 -21.33 13.32 16.74
N GLY A 123 -22.09 12.82 15.77
CA GLY A 123 -21.75 12.93 14.35
C GLY A 123 -20.75 11.87 13.87
N THR A 124 -20.30 12.07 12.63
CA THR A 124 -19.32 11.23 11.94
C THR A 124 -18.31 12.15 11.26
N LYS A 125 -17.02 11.81 11.30
CA LYS A 125 -15.95 12.53 10.60
C LYS A 125 -14.90 11.54 10.12
N TYR A 126 -14.39 11.68 8.89
CA TYR A 126 -13.46 10.72 8.28
C TYR A 126 -13.97 9.25 8.29
N GLY A 127 -15.30 9.05 8.29
CA GLY A 127 -15.93 7.73 8.43
C GLY A 127 -15.95 7.15 9.86
N ILE A 128 -15.41 7.87 10.85
CA ILE A 128 -15.43 7.49 12.27
C ILE A 128 -16.74 7.98 12.88
N ALA A 129 -17.62 7.04 13.20
CA ALA A 129 -19.00 7.29 13.61
C ALA A 129 -19.21 7.14 15.14
N ALA A 130 -20.16 7.92 15.67
CA ALA A 130 -20.49 7.97 17.09
C ALA A 130 -20.93 6.63 17.67
N ASN A 131 -21.65 5.83 16.88
CA ASN A 131 -22.11 4.50 17.30
C ASN A 131 -20.96 3.51 17.55
N THR A 132 -19.82 3.70 16.88
CA THR A 132 -18.65 2.82 16.97
C THR A 132 -17.68 3.35 18.02
N TYR A 133 -17.55 4.67 18.12
CA TYR A 133 -16.65 5.36 19.05
C TYR A 133 -17.41 6.33 19.96
N PRO A 134 -18.28 5.82 20.86
CA PRO A 134 -19.20 6.66 21.63
C PRO A 134 -18.50 7.61 22.60
N ASN A 135 -17.25 7.33 22.97
CA ASN A 135 -16.47 8.14 23.90
C ASN A 135 -15.52 9.12 23.20
N LEU A 136 -15.40 9.09 21.87
CA LEU A 136 -14.51 9.95 21.12
C LEU A 136 -15.13 11.33 20.87
N ASP A 137 -14.30 12.38 20.86
CA ASP A 137 -14.70 13.70 20.36
C ASP A 137 -14.54 13.75 18.83
N ILE A 138 -15.59 13.30 18.14
CA ILE A 138 -15.58 13.16 16.68
C ILE A 138 -15.50 14.51 15.97
N LYS A 139 -16.09 15.57 16.55
CA LYS A 139 -16.13 16.90 15.94
C LYS A 139 -14.72 17.47 15.77
N ASN A 140 -13.91 17.38 16.83
CA ASN A 140 -12.56 17.92 16.86
C ASN A 140 -11.48 16.93 16.42
N LEU A 141 -11.86 15.76 15.91
CA LEU A 141 -10.91 14.75 15.46
C LEU A 141 -10.03 15.29 14.34
N SER A 142 -8.71 15.15 14.47
CA SER A 142 -7.75 15.47 13.42
C SER A 142 -7.58 14.30 12.45
N LEU A 143 -7.09 14.58 11.23
CA LEU A 143 -6.80 13.51 10.27
C LEU A 143 -5.72 12.55 10.78
N ALA A 144 -4.73 13.04 11.53
CA ALA A 144 -3.69 12.23 12.14
C ALA A 144 -4.26 11.28 13.20
N GLN A 145 -5.15 11.77 14.07
CA GLN A 145 -5.83 10.93 15.06
C GLN A 145 -6.73 9.89 14.39
N ALA A 146 -7.46 10.28 13.34
CA ALA A 146 -8.24 9.33 12.55
C ALA A 146 -7.35 8.23 11.97
N LYS A 147 -6.20 8.59 11.38
CA LYS A 147 -5.21 7.65 10.85
C LYS A 147 -4.73 6.68 11.93
N GLU A 148 -4.38 7.15 13.12
CA GLU A 148 -3.96 6.28 14.24
C GLU A 148 -5.07 5.30 14.68
N ILE A 149 -6.32 5.78 14.78
CA ILE A 149 -7.48 4.94 15.11
C ILE A 149 -7.61 3.84 14.07
N TYR A 150 -7.56 4.18 12.79
CA TYR A 150 -7.68 3.21 11.71
C TYR A 150 -6.53 2.21 11.68
N LYS A 151 -5.30 2.65 11.91
CA LYS A 151 -4.17 1.73 11.99
C LYS A 151 -4.40 0.68 13.08
N LYS A 152 -4.69 1.14 14.29
CA LYS A 152 -4.82 0.28 15.48
C LYS A 152 -6.06 -0.60 15.47
N ASP A 153 -7.22 -0.03 15.13
CA ASP A 153 -8.51 -0.73 15.28
C ASP A 153 -8.94 -1.49 14.04
N TRP A 154 -8.32 -1.21 12.89
CA TRP A 154 -8.68 -1.82 11.62
C TRP A 154 -7.51 -2.51 10.97
N TRP A 155 -6.51 -1.76 10.51
CA TRP A 155 -5.41 -2.31 9.72
C TRP A 155 -4.65 -3.40 10.47
N ASP A 156 -4.16 -3.09 11.67
CA ASP A 156 -3.38 -4.03 12.48
C ASP A 156 -4.25 -5.19 12.98
N LYS A 157 -5.56 -5.01 13.17
CA LYS A 157 -6.47 -6.09 13.62
C LYS A 157 -6.97 -7.00 12.50
N LEU A 158 -7.12 -6.48 11.28
CA LEU A 158 -7.52 -7.27 10.11
C LEU A 158 -6.30 -7.93 9.47
N GLY A 159 -5.21 -7.17 9.30
CA GLY A 159 -3.94 -7.64 8.76
C GLY A 159 -3.10 -8.42 9.77
N GLY A 160 -3.36 -8.30 11.07
CA GLY A 160 -2.58 -8.95 12.13
C GLY A 160 -2.59 -10.48 12.11
N ASN A 161 -3.50 -11.08 11.34
CA ASN A 161 -3.52 -12.53 11.10
C ASN A 161 -2.64 -12.97 9.92
N GLY A 162 -1.93 -12.05 9.26
CA GLY A 162 -1.06 -12.35 8.12
C GLY A 162 -1.76 -12.34 6.76
N LEU A 163 -2.93 -11.68 6.65
CA LEU A 163 -3.58 -11.49 5.35
C LEU A 163 -2.73 -10.62 4.42
N HIS A 164 -2.77 -10.90 3.12
CA HIS A 164 -2.18 -10.00 2.13
C HIS A 164 -2.77 -8.59 2.28
N SER A 165 -1.95 -7.55 2.12
CA SER A 165 -2.38 -6.18 2.39
C SER A 165 -3.47 -5.71 1.41
N ALA A 166 -3.47 -6.20 0.18
CA ALA A 166 -4.54 -5.94 -0.80
C ALA A 166 -5.89 -6.49 -0.31
N ILE A 167 -5.92 -7.73 0.20
CA ILE A 167 -7.13 -8.32 0.81
C ILE A 167 -7.55 -7.50 2.04
N THR A 168 -6.57 -7.11 2.87
CA THR A 168 -6.81 -6.29 4.07
C THR A 168 -7.47 -4.96 3.72
N PHE A 169 -7.00 -4.28 2.67
CA PHE A 169 -7.60 -3.05 2.18
C PHE A 169 -9.04 -3.27 1.69
N GLN A 170 -9.29 -4.28 0.87
CA GLN A 170 -10.65 -4.59 0.37
C GLN A 170 -11.63 -4.90 1.50
N LEU A 171 -11.21 -5.72 2.47
CA LEU A 171 -11.97 -6.04 3.67
C LEU A 171 -12.28 -4.80 4.51
N TRP A 172 -11.27 -3.98 4.75
CA TRP A 172 -11.41 -2.78 5.57
C TRP A 172 -12.35 -1.77 4.90
N ASP A 173 -12.17 -1.49 3.61
CA ASP A 173 -13.04 -0.62 2.84
C ASP A 173 -14.50 -1.07 2.84
N PHE A 174 -14.72 -2.38 2.67
CA PHE A 174 -16.05 -2.94 2.74
C PHE A 174 -16.64 -2.83 4.15
N ALA A 175 -15.83 -3.09 5.17
CA ALA A 175 -16.25 -3.04 6.56
C ALA A 175 -16.66 -1.64 7.05
N ILE A 176 -16.12 -0.57 6.47
CA ILE A 176 -16.60 0.80 6.76
C ILE A 176 -18.09 0.96 6.42
N ASN A 177 -18.55 0.31 5.36
CA ASN A 177 -19.92 0.43 4.90
C ASN A 177 -20.85 -0.64 5.50
N ALA A 178 -20.35 -1.88 5.62
CA ALA A 178 -21.17 -3.04 6.01
C ALA A 178 -20.94 -3.53 7.44
N GLY A 179 -19.93 -2.98 8.13
CA GLY A 179 -19.45 -3.46 9.42
C GLY A 179 -18.44 -4.60 9.30
N LYS A 180 -17.53 -4.69 10.29
CA LYS A 180 -16.42 -5.66 10.32
C LYS A 180 -16.87 -7.10 10.18
N LYS A 181 -17.87 -7.52 10.98
CA LYS A 181 -18.35 -8.90 10.99
C LYS A 181 -18.86 -9.33 9.61
N ARG A 182 -19.68 -8.49 8.97
CA ARG A 182 -20.23 -8.76 7.63
C ARG A 182 -19.11 -8.89 6.60
N ALA A 183 -18.15 -7.96 6.59
CA ALA A 183 -17.03 -8.02 5.66
C ALA A 183 -16.23 -9.34 5.77
N ILE A 184 -15.98 -9.81 7.00
CA ILE A 184 -15.31 -11.09 7.23
C ILE A 184 -16.16 -12.27 6.75
N GLN A 185 -17.47 -12.24 6.99
CA GLN A 185 -18.38 -13.29 6.52
C GLN A 185 -18.41 -13.41 5.00
N GLU A 186 -18.31 -12.30 4.27
CA GLU A 186 -18.24 -12.35 2.81
C GLU A 186 -16.87 -12.84 2.31
N LEU A 187 -15.76 -12.54 2.99
CA LEU A 187 -14.46 -13.17 2.69
C LEU A 187 -14.53 -14.69 2.89
N GLN A 188 -15.14 -15.13 3.99
CA GLN A 188 -15.29 -16.55 4.29
C GLN A 188 -16.14 -17.26 3.23
N GLN A 189 -17.21 -16.62 2.75
CA GLN A 189 -17.98 -17.11 1.60
C GLN A 189 -17.13 -17.17 0.34
N ALA A 190 -16.36 -16.13 0.06
CA ALA A 190 -15.48 -16.03 -1.10
C ALA A 190 -14.44 -17.17 -1.17
N VAL A 191 -13.90 -17.60 -0.03
CA VAL A 191 -12.93 -18.71 0.06
C VAL A 191 -13.56 -20.05 0.45
N GLY A 192 -14.89 -20.15 0.45
CA GLY A 192 -15.61 -21.42 0.63
C GLY A 192 -15.57 -22.02 2.04
N VAL A 193 -15.45 -21.21 3.09
CA VAL A 193 -15.49 -21.66 4.50
C VAL A 193 -16.74 -21.15 5.23
N THR A 194 -17.01 -21.71 6.40
CA THR A 194 -18.13 -21.27 7.24
C THR A 194 -18.03 -19.77 7.57
N ALA A 195 -19.09 -19.03 7.27
CA ALA A 195 -19.17 -17.59 7.44
C ALA A 195 -19.54 -17.17 8.88
N ASP A 196 -18.68 -17.46 9.85
CA ASP A 196 -18.88 -17.11 11.27
C ASP A 196 -18.49 -15.66 11.63
N GLY A 197 -17.76 -14.97 10.74
CA GLY A 197 -17.28 -13.60 10.92
C GLY A 197 -16.00 -13.48 11.76
N ILE A 198 -15.26 -14.57 11.94
CA ILE A 198 -14.00 -14.63 12.70
C ILE A 198 -12.88 -15.11 11.79
N ILE A 199 -11.85 -14.28 11.59
CA ILE A 199 -10.64 -14.70 10.87
C ILE A 199 -9.80 -15.58 11.81
N GLY A 200 -9.99 -16.90 11.71
CA GLY A 200 -9.21 -17.91 12.42
C GLY A 200 -8.34 -18.76 11.47
N PRO A 201 -7.67 -19.80 11.99
CA PRO A 201 -6.75 -20.64 11.20
C PRO A 201 -7.38 -21.21 9.93
N LYS A 202 -8.64 -21.67 9.98
CA LYS A 202 -9.34 -22.21 8.81
C LYS A 202 -9.58 -21.16 7.71
N THR A 203 -9.92 -19.94 8.10
CA THR A 203 -10.09 -18.84 7.13
C THR A 203 -8.74 -18.49 6.50
N MET A 204 -7.66 -18.44 7.30
CA MET A 204 -6.31 -18.15 6.79
C MET A 204 -5.80 -19.24 5.86
N GLU A 205 -5.99 -20.52 6.20
CA GLU A 205 -5.64 -21.66 5.36
C GLU A 205 -6.38 -21.59 4.02
N ALA A 206 -7.69 -21.34 4.04
CA ALA A 206 -8.48 -21.21 2.81
C ALA A 206 -8.05 -20.00 1.96
N VAL A 207 -7.80 -18.83 2.57
CA VAL A 207 -7.28 -17.66 1.86
C VAL A 207 -5.95 -17.96 1.19
N ASN A 208 -5.02 -18.60 1.89
CA ASN A 208 -3.69 -18.91 1.37
C ASN A 208 -3.68 -20.04 0.33
N ALA A 209 -4.75 -20.84 0.26
CA ALA A 209 -4.90 -21.90 -0.74
C ALA A 209 -5.41 -21.39 -2.09
N HIS A 210 -5.91 -20.15 -2.16
CA HIS A 210 -6.41 -19.53 -3.39
C HIS A 210 -5.38 -18.54 -3.95
N ASP A 211 -5.46 -18.27 -5.25
CA ASP A 211 -4.75 -17.15 -5.85
C ASP A 211 -5.25 -15.81 -5.26
N LEU A 212 -4.34 -14.85 -5.07
CA LEU A 212 -4.66 -13.55 -4.52
C LEU A 212 -5.79 -12.85 -5.30
N ASN A 213 -5.74 -12.92 -6.63
CA ASN A 213 -6.75 -12.28 -7.49
C ASN A 213 -8.09 -12.98 -7.37
N ASP A 214 -8.10 -14.31 -7.29
CA ASP A 214 -9.33 -15.07 -7.12
C ASP A 214 -10.03 -14.69 -5.81
N VAL A 215 -9.29 -14.54 -4.71
CA VAL A 215 -9.83 -14.08 -3.42
C VAL A 215 -10.42 -12.67 -3.54
N ILE A 216 -9.72 -11.74 -4.17
CA ILE A 216 -10.19 -10.35 -4.32
C ILE A 216 -11.42 -10.29 -5.22
N LEU A 217 -11.43 -10.99 -6.36
CA LEU A 217 -12.54 -10.98 -7.32
C LEU A 217 -13.80 -11.60 -6.69
N THR A 218 -13.66 -12.72 -6.00
CA THR A 218 -14.78 -13.39 -5.32
C THR A 218 -15.29 -12.58 -4.12
N LEU A 219 -14.41 -12.01 -3.29
CA LEU A 219 -14.79 -11.06 -2.24
C LEU A 219 -15.58 -9.88 -2.81
N THR A 220 -15.13 -9.36 -3.95
CA THR A 220 -15.81 -8.25 -4.62
C THR A 220 -17.19 -8.66 -5.14
N ALA A 221 -17.33 -9.88 -5.68
CA ALA A 221 -18.61 -10.43 -6.09
C ALA A 221 -19.59 -10.58 -4.91
N GLU A 222 -19.12 -11.09 -3.77
CA GLU A 222 -19.96 -11.21 -2.56
C GLU A 222 -20.37 -9.83 -2.01
N ARG A 223 -19.45 -8.86 -2.03
CA ARG A 223 -19.76 -7.47 -1.67
C ARG A 223 -20.86 -6.89 -2.55
N LEU A 224 -20.82 -7.10 -3.86
CA LEU A 224 -21.86 -6.64 -4.79
C LEU A 224 -23.20 -7.32 -4.50
N ARG A 225 -23.22 -8.65 -4.30
CA ARG A 225 -24.43 -9.38 -3.90
C ARG A 225 -25.04 -8.81 -2.62
N PHE A 226 -24.22 -8.60 -1.59
CA PHE A 226 -24.66 -7.99 -0.35
C PHE A 226 -25.30 -6.62 -0.57
N TYR A 227 -24.63 -5.71 -1.29
CA TYR A 227 -25.19 -4.38 -1.54
C TYR A 227 -26.53 -4.41 -2.28
N THR A 228 -26.66 -5.27 -3.30
CA THR A 228 -27.92 -5.40 -4.05
C THR A 228 -29.07 -5.95 -3.21
N SER A 229 -28.77 -6.63 -2.09
CA SER A 229 -29.79 -7.12 -1.13
C SER A 229 -30.30 -6.05 -0.17
N LEU A 230 -29.64 -4.90 -0.06
CA LEU A 230 -29.99 -3.87 0.92
C LEU A 230 -31.23 -3.09 0.50
N LYS A 231 -32.15 -2.87 1.45
CA LYS A 231 -33.34 -2.01 1.25
C LYS A 231 -32.98 -0.58 0.82
N THR A 232 -31.79 -0.12 1.17
CA THR A 232 -31.26 1.21 0.87
C THR A 232 -30.54 1.29 -0.48
N TRP A 233 -30.47 0.18 -1.24
CA TRP A 233 -29.86 0.11 -2.57
C TRP A 233 -30.38 1.17 -3.56
N PRO A 234 -31.69 1.44 -3.70
CA PRO A 234 -32.17 2.44 -4.65
C PRO A 234 -31.62 3.85 -4.40
N THR A 235 -31.28 4.17 -3.15
CA THR A 235 -30.75 5.49 -2.76
C THR A 235 -29.24 5.58 -2.96
N TRP A 236 -28.49 4.56 -2.54
CA TRP A 236 -27.03 4.65 -2.39
C TRP A 236 -26.23 3.69 -3.28
N GLY A 237 -26.90 2.72 -3.92
CA GLY A 237 -26.27 1.62 -4.66
C GLY A 237 -25.31 2.08 -5.74
N LYS A 238 -25.64 3.14 -6.49
CA LYS A 238 -24.76 3.72 -7.51
C LYS A 238 -23.41 4.15 -6.93
N GLY A 239 -23.41 4.78 -5.77
CA GLY A 239 -22.17 5.22 -5.09
C GLY A 239 -21.33 4.03 -4.64
N TRP A 240 -21.97 3.02 -4.06
CA TRP A 240 -21.28 1.80 -3.63
C TRP A 240 -20.66 1.03 -4.79
N VAL A 241 -21.36 0.87 -5.92
CA VAL A 241 -20.82 0.18 -7.10
C VAL A 241 -19.66 0.94 -7.72
N ASN A 242 -19.73 2.27 -7.83
CA ASN A 242 -18.62 3.07 -8.33
C ASN A 242 -17.37 2.90 -7.44
N ARG A 243 -17.53 2.90 -6.12
CA ARG A 243 -16.43 2.63 -5.18
C ARG A 243 -15.84 1.23 -5.38
N VAL A 244 -16.69 0.22 -5.57
CA VAL A 244 -16.24 -1.14 -5.89
C VAL A 244 -15.46 -1.19 -7.20
N ALA A 245 -15.88 -0.45 -8.23
CA ALA A 245 -15.16 -0.39 -9.50
C ALA A 245 -13.78 0.25 -9.36
N ASP A 246 -13.63 1.30 -8.54
CA ASP A 246 -12.31 1.88 -8.25
C ASP A 246 -11.44 0.94 -7.43
N ASN A 247 -12.03 0.21 -6.48
CA ASN A 247 -11.34 -0.83 -5.72
C ASN A 247 -10.82 -1.97 -6.59
N LEU A 248 -11.52 -2.35 -7.68
CA LEU A 248 -11.02 -3.34 -8.64
C LEU A 248 -9.80 -2.82 -9.40
N LYS A 249 -9.74 -1.53 -9.74
CA LYS A 249 -8.55 -0.92 -10.35
C LYS A 249 -7.38 -0.91 -9.38
N TYR A 250 -7.63 -0.61 -8.12
CA TYR A 250 -6.63 -0.70 -7.05
C TYR A 250 -6.13 -2.12 -6.86
N ALA A 251 -7.03 -3.11 -6.82
CA ALA A 251 -6.63 -4.50 -6.72
C ALA A 251 -5.73 -4.95 -7.87
N ALA A 252 -5.99 -4.49 -9.10
CA ALA A 252 -5.13 -4.78 -10.25
C ALA A 252 -3.75 -4.08 -10.21
N GLN A 253 -3.53 -3.17 -9.25
CA GLN A 253 -2.23 -2.51 -9.02
C GLN A 253 -1.49 -3.10 -7.82
N ASP A 254 -2.22 -3.67 -6.87
CA ASP A 254 -1.72 -4.18 -5.60
C ASP A 254 -1.67 -5.73 -5.58
N ASN A 255 -1.62 -6.39 -6.73
CA ASN A 255 -1.68 -7.86 -6.89
C ASN A 255 -0.39 -8.48 -7.44
#